data_AF-A0A537W5Y2-F1
#
_entry.id   AF-A0A537W5Y2-F1
#
_cell.length_a   1.000
_cell.length_b   1.000
_cell.length_c   1.000
_cell.angle_alpha   90.00
_cell.angle_beta   90.00
_cell.angle_gamma   90.00
#
_symmetry.space_group_name_H-M   'P 1'
#
loop_
_entity.id
_entity.type
_entity.pdbx_description
1 polymer ?
#
loop_
_entity_poly.entity_id
_entity_poly.type
_entity_poly.pdbx_seq_one_letter_code
_entity_poly.pdbx_strand_id
1 'polypeptide(L)'
;MNPYVQVLKPISPLAWMPLFLYTIKDSGQSAILVIFMSSLWPTLANTAFGVATIKRDYLNVAAILQLSWWRRLVTVILPAAAPAIVAGLRISIGSAWVAIVAAEMLIGGTGIGYFVWNEWNNLALTSVIFAILAIGVIGVLLDVALGRLSRRLAYTE
;
A
#
# COMPACT_ATOMS: atom_id res chain seq x y z
N MET A 1 15.04 17.75 4.29
CA MET A 1 13.66 17.19 4.20
C MET A 1 12.72 18.34 3.89
N ASN A 2 11.95 18.25 2.79
CA ASN A 2 11.22 19.38 2.22
C ASN A 2 9.84 19.57 2.91
N PRO A 3 9.51 20.74 3.49
CA PRO A 3 8.31 20.96 4.32
C PRO A 3 6.96 20.73 3.62
N TYR A 4 6.89 20.84 2.30
CA TYR A 4 5.68 20.53 1.52
C TYR A 4 5.26 19.06 1.58
N VAL A 5 6.22 18.15 1.80
CA VAL A 5 5.96 16.70 1.94
C VAL A 5 5.41 16.36 3.32
N GLN A 6 5.61 17.23 4.33
CA GLN A 6 5.07 17.02 5.69
C GLN A 6 3.60 17.42 5.84
N VAL A 7 3.07 18.32 5.00
CA VAL A 7 1.67 18.78 5.09
C VAL A 7 0.70 17.81 4.40
N LEU A 8 1.15 17.09 3.37
CA LEU A 8 0.35 16.04 2.69
C LEU A 8 0.38 14.69 3.43
N LYS A 9 1.40 14.46 4.26
CA LYS A 9 1.60 13.23 5.03
C LYS A 9 0.49 12.89 6.06
N PRO A 10 -0.21 13.84 6.72
CA PRO A 10 -1.19 13.53 7.75
C PRO A 10 -2.63 13.46 7.24
N ILE A 11 -2.91 13.87 5.99
CA ILE A 11 -4.29 13.84 5.48
C ILE A 11 -4.63 12.39 5.20
N SER A 12 -5.46 11.80 6.07
CA SER A 12 -6.01 10.48 5.85
C SER A 12 -6.57 10.40 4.43
N PRO A 13 -6.16 9.41 3.61
CA PRO A 13 -6.71 9.21 2.27
C PRO A 13 -8.25 9.15 2.27
N LEU A 14 -8.85 8.71 3.38
CA LEU A 14 -10.30 8.66 3.58
C LEU A 14 -10.96 10.05 3.56
N ALA A 15 -10.25 11.11 3.95
CA ALA A 15 -10.78 12.48 3.91
C ALA A 15 -11.08 12.97 2.48
N TRP A 16 -10.47 12.34 1.47
CA TRP A 16 -10.71 12.64 0.07
C TRP A 16 -11.94 11.91 -0.50
N MET A 17 -12.50 10.94 0.24
CA MET A 17 -13.58 10.11 -0.24
C MET A 17 -14.83 10.91 -0.68
N PRO A 18 -15.33 11.91 0.07
CA PRO A 18 -16.47 12.71 -0.39
C PRO A 18 -16.18 13.50 -1.68
N LEU A 19 -14.93 13.96 -1.86
CA LEU A 19 -14.51 14.67 -3.08
C LEU A 19 -14.49 13.72 -4.29
N PHE A 20 -14.01 12.49 -4.12
CA PHE A 20 -14.05 11.49 -5.20
C PHE A 20 -15.46 11.06 -5.54
N LEU A 21 -16.32 10.85 -4.53
CA LEU A 21 -17.73 10.55 -4.76
C LEU A 21 -18.44 11.71 -5.50
N TYR A 22 -18.12 12.96 -5.17
CA TYR A 22 -18.69 14.12 -5.86
C TYR A 22 -18.24 14.22 -7.33
N THR A 23 -16.98 13.93 -7.62
CA THR A 23 -16.39 14.09 -8.97
C THR A 23 -16.68 12.91 -9.89
N ILE A 24 -16.50 11.68 -9.40
CA ILE A 24 -16.58 10.45 -10.19
C ILE A 24 -17.99 9.86 -10.16
N LYS A 25 -18.75 10.12 -9.08
CA LYS A 25 -20.11 9.59 -8.84
C LYS A 25 -20.21 8.06 -8.87
N ASP A 26 -19.08 7.36 -8.83
CA ASP A 26 -18.96 5.92 -8.71
C ASP A 26 -18.28 5.57 -7.39
N SER A 27 -18.95 4.78 -6.58
CA SER A 27 -18.48 4.38 -5.25
C SER A 27 -17.28 3.43 -5.31
N GLY A 28 -17.27 2.48 -6.25
CA GLY A 28 -16.19 1.52 -6.41
C GLY A 28 -14.90 2.20 -6.86
N GLN A 29 -14.97 3.07 -7.87
CA GLN A 29 -13.80 3.83 -8.34
C GLN A 29 -13.26 4.77 -7.27
N SER A 30 -14.14 5.43 -6.51
CA SER A 30 -13.75 6.31 -5.41
C SER A 30 -13.00 5.55 -4.31
N ALA A 31 -13.46 4.35 -3.94
CA ALA A 31 -12.77 3.48 -2.99
C ALA A 31 -11.37 3.12 -3.49
N ILE A 32 -11.25 2.68 -4.76
CA ILE A 32 -9.97 2.28 -5.37
C ILE A 32 -8.96 3.43 -5.32
N LEU A 33 -9.37 4.67 -5.61
CA LEU A 33 -8.48 5.83 -5.55
C LEU A 33 -8.01 6.15 -4.12
N VAL A 34 -8.88 6.01 -3.12
CA VAL A 34 -8.51 6.20 -1.72
C VAL A 34 -7.48 5.14 -1.27
N ILE A 35 -7.68 3.89 -1.67
CA ILE A 35 -6.76 2.78 -1.39
C ILE A 35 -5.43 2.97 -2.13
N PHE A 36 -5.48 3.47 -3.37
CA PHE A 36 -4.29 3.82 -4.12
C PHE A 36 -3.49 4.92 -3.41
N MET A 37 -4.16 6.00 -2.97
CA MET A 37 -3.52 7.09 -2.23
C MET A 37 -2.92 6.63 -0.88
N SER A 38 -3.55 5.66 -0.20
CA SER A 38 -3.04 5.13 1.07
C SER A 38 -1.80 4.22 0.92
N SER A 39 -1.67 3.56 -0.23
CA SER A 39 -0.58 2.65 -0.55
C SER A 39 0.55 3.32 -1.34
N LEU A 40 0.30 4.48 -1.95
CA LEU A 40 1.28 5.22 -2.74
C LEU A 40 2.47 5.70 -1.89
N TRP A 41 2.19 6.36 -0.76
CA TRP A 41 3.25 6.96 0.07
C TRP A 41 4.22 5.96 0.68
N PRO A 42 3.76 4.85 1.31
CA PRO A 42 4.68 3.85 1.84
C PRO A 42 5.50 3.18 0.71
N THR A 43 4.90 2.96 -0.47
CA THR A 43 5.63 2.39 -1.62
C THR A 43 6.74 3.32 -2.08
N LEU A 44 6.43 4.61 -2.28
CA LEU A 44 7.40 5.61 -2.72
C LEU A 44 8.50 5.83 -1.69
N ALA A 45 8.15 5.92 -0.40
CA ALA A 45 9.12 6.15 0.67
C ALA A 45 10.12 4.98 0.79
N ASN A 46 9.62 3.74 0.78
CA ASN A 46 10.48 2.56 0.86
C ASN A 46 11.32 2.36 -0.41
N THR A 47 10.76 2.66 -1.59
CA THR A 47 11.52 2.60 -2.85
C THR A 47 12.63 3.65 -2.86
N ALA A 48 12.35 4.89 -2.45
CA ALA A 48 13.35 5.94 -2.36
C ALA A 48 14.46 5.59 -1.35
N PHE A 49 14.09 5.01 -0.21
CA PHE A 49 15.06 4.50 0.77
C PHE A 49 15.90 3.35 0.19
N GLY A 50 15.28 2.43 -0.55
CA GLY A 50 15.96 1.33 -1.24
C GLY A 50 17.02 1.82 -2.23
N VAL A 51 16.67 2.78 -3.08
CA VAL A 51 17.60 3.39 -4.04
C VAL A 51 18.72 4.17 -3.33
N ALA A 52 18.39 4.90 -2.26
CA ALA A 52 19.38 5.65 -1.48
C ALA A 52 20.37 4.75 -0.72
N THR A 53 19.99 3.50 -0.41
CA THR A 53 20.82 2.54 0.33
C THR A 53 21.81 1.78 -0.57
N ILE A 54 21.69 1.91 -1.91
CA ILE A 54 22.61 1.27 -2.86
C ILE A 54 24.04 1.78 -2.62
N LYS A 55 24.99 0.85 -2.42
CA LYS A 55 26.41 1.19 -2.24
C LYS A 55 26.93 1.97 -3.45
N ARG A 56 27.70 3.03 -3.17
CA ARG A 56 28.31 3.88 -4.19
C ARG A 56 29.18 3.10 -5.18
N ASP A 57 29.74 1.96 -4.76
CA ASP A 57 30.56 1.09 -5.62
C ASP A 57 29.77 0.53 -6.82
N TYR A 58 28.51 0.13 -6.64
CA TYR A 58 27.65 -0.30 -7.75
C TYR A 58 27.38 0.83 -8.74
N LEU A 59 27.21 2.04 -8.22
CA LEU A 59 27.02 3.24 -9.03
C LEU A 59 28.30 3.62 -9.79
N ASN A 60 29.48 3.44 -9.18
CA ASN A 60 30.77 3.72 -9.76
C ASN A 60 31.14 2.69 -10.85
N VAL A 61 30.91 1.40 -10.62
CA VAL A 61 31.11 0.35 -11.64
C VAL A 61 30.22 0.61 -12.86
N ALA A 62 28.96 0.98 -12.66
CA ALA A 62 28.07 1.35 -13.76
C ALA A 62 28.53 2.59 -14.54
N ALA A 63 29.20 3.53 -13.87
CA ALA A 63 29.77 4.72 -14.49
C ALA A 63 31.05 4.40 -15.29
N ILE A 64 31.89 3.48 -14.79
CA ILE A 64 33.09 3.00 -15.49
C ILE A 64 32.69 2.25 -16.78
N LEU A 65 31.62 1.44 -16.73
CA LEU A 65 31.08 0.75 -17.91
C LEU A 65 30.30 1.67 -18.89
N GLN A 66 30.25 2.99 -18.65
CA GLN A 66 29.51 3.97 -19.46
C GLN A 66 28.08 3.52 -19.85
N LEU A 67 27.38 2.88 -18.93
CA LEU A 67 26.02 2.40 -19.18
C LEU A 67 25.07 3.60 -19.37
N SER A 68 24.22 3.52 -20.39
CA SER A 68 23.15 4.50 -20.60
C SER A 68 22.18 4.55 -19.41
N TRP A 69 21.53 5.70 -19.19
CA TRP A 69 20.62 5.92 -18.05
C TRP A 69 19.61 4.79 -17.84
N TRP A 70 18.93 4.37 -18.92
CA TRP A 70 17.95 3.28 -18.88
C TRP A 70 18.56 1.93 -18.54
N ARG A 71 19.74 1.63 -19.08
CA ARG A 71 20.43 0.35 -18.83
C ARG A 71 20.96 0.30 -17.40
N ARG A 72 21.45 1.43 -16.86
CA ARG A 72 21.84 1.57 -15.45
C ARG A 72 20.65 1.37 -14.50
N LEU A 73 19.50 1.94 -14.83
CA LEU A 73 18.27 1.76 -14.06
C LEU A 73 17.88 0.29 -13.98
N VAL A 74 17.67 -0.37 -15.12
CA VAL A 74 17.12 -1.74 -15.16
C VAL A 74 18.14 -2.80 -14.72
N THR A 75 19.43 -2.62 -15.00
CA THR A 75 20.45 -3.68 -14.80
C THR A 75 21.15 -3.59 -13.44
N VAL A 76 21.19 -2.41 -12.82
CA VAL A 76 21.95 -2.20 -11.57
C VAL A 76 21.03 -1.72 -10.46
N ILE A 77 20.28 -0.64 -10.70
CA ILE A 77 19.50 0.01 -9.64
C ILE A 77 18.27 -0.81 -9.28
N LEU A 78 17.52 -1.29 -10.27
CA LEU A 78 16.28 -2.03 -10.08
C LEU A 78 16.49 -3.38 -9.36
N PRO A 79 17.48 -4.23 -9.74
CA PRO A 79 17.78 -5.44 -8.99
C PRO A 79 18.34 -5.15 -7.59
N ALA A 80 19.25 -4.17 -7.44
CA ALA A 80 19.81 -3.83 -6.12
C ALA A 80 18.76 -3.24 -5.15
N ALA A 81 17.75 -2.52 -5.66
CA ALA A 81 16.66 -1.97 -4.87
C ALA A 81 15.45 -2.93 -4.76
N ALA A 82 15.42 -4.04 -5.49
CA ALA A 82 14.28 -4.96 -5.53
C ALA A 82 13.85 -5.46 -4.14
N PRO A 83 14.76 -5.86 -3.23
CA PRO A 83 14.37 -6.28 -1.88
C PRO A 83 13.66 -5.17 -1.10
N ALA A 84 14.13 -3.92 -1.24
CA ALA A 84 13.54 -2.76 -0.59
C ALA A 84 12.19 -2.36 -1.20
N ILE A 85 12.04 -2.47 -2.52
CA ILE A 85 10.76 -2.26 -3.22
C ILE A 85 9.73 -3.28 -2.74
N VAL A 86 10.11 -4.56 -2.65
CA VAL A 86 9.24 -5.64 -2.17
C VAL A 86 8.85 -5.43 -0.70
N ALA A 87 9.79 -5.00 0.15
CA ALA A 87 9.49 -4.64 1.54
C ALA A 87 8.50 -3.46 1.61
N GLY A 88 8.69 -2.45 0.75
CA GLY A 88 7.78 -1.32 0.59
C GLY A 88 6.38 -1.74 0.19
N LEU A 89 6.25 -2.57 -0.84
CA LEU A 89 4.98 -3.12 -1.31
C LEU A 89 4.25 -3.89 -0.19
N ARG A 90 4.96 -4.67 0.62
CA ARG A 90 4.36 -5.38 1.76
C ARG A 90 3.71 -4.41 2.74
N ILE A 91 4.42 -3.35 3.11
CA ILE A 91 3.90 -2.32 4.03
C ILE A 91 2.67 -1.63 3.41
N SER A 92 2.75 -1.29 2.13
CA SER A 92 1.68 -0.61 1.40
C SER A 92 0.42 -1.46 1.26
N ILE A 93 0.53 -2.77 1.16
CA ILE A 93 -0.65 -3.65 1.10
C ILE A 93 -1.31 -3.75 2.48
N GLY A 94 -0.52 -3.74 3.56
CA GLY A 94 -1.05 -3.64 4.92
C GLY A 94 -1.84 -2.34 5.13
N SER A 95 -1.32 -1.19 4.66
CA SER A 95 -2.05 0.08 4.74
C SER A 95 -3.28 0.11 3.81
N ALA A 96 -3.18 -0.50 2.63
CA ALA A 96 -4.31 -0.67 1.70
C ALA A 96 -5.45 -1.47 2.33
N TRP A 97 -5.13 -2.59 3.02
CA TRP A 97 -6.13 -3.43 3.69
C TRP A 97 -6.97 -2.64 4.69
N VAL A 98 -6.31 -1.89 5.57
CA VAL A 98 -7.01 -1.05 6.57
C VAL A 98 -7.86 0.03 5.89
N ALA A 99 -7.35 0.62 4.80
CA ALA A 99 -8.08 1.62 4.03
C ALA A 99 -9.30 1.04 3.30
N ILE A 100 -9.22 -0.19 2.76
CA ILE A 100 -10.35 -0.89 2.12
C ILE A 100 -11.50 -1.04 3.11
N VAL A 101 -11.23 -1.57 4.30
CA VAL A 101 -12.27 -1.80 5.31
C VAL A 101 -12.95 -0.49 5.70
N ALA A 102 -12.18 0.56 5.95
CA ALA A 102 -12.72 1.88 6.28
C ALA A 102 -13.52 2.51 5.10
N ALA A 103 -13.06 2.32 3.87
CA ALA A 103 -13.76 2.76 2.67
C ALA A 103 -15.12 2.07 2.52
N GLU A 104 -15.17 0.75 2.68
CA GLU A 104 -16.41 -0.03 2.62
C GLU A 104 -17.40 0.39 3.71
N MET A 105 -16.91 0.73 4.92
CA MET A 105 -17.76 1.24 6.00
C MET A 105 -18.44 2.57 5.65
N LEU A 106 -17.74 3.47 4.96
CA LEU A 106 -18.23 4.82 4.65
C LEU A 106 -19.20 4.87 3.47
N ILE A 107 -18.92 4.09 2.42
CA ILE A 107 -19.69 4.10 1.18
C ILE A 107 -21.01 3.33 1.35
N GLY A 108 -20.94 2.20 2.03
CA GLY A 108 -22.05 1.27 2.20
C GLY A 108 -22.45 0.50 0.93
N GLY A 109 -23.33 -0.48 1.12
CA GLY A 109 -23.89 -1.31 0.05
C GLY A 109 -23.24 -2.69 -0.07
N THR A 110 -21.91 -2.78 -0.16
CA THR A 110 -21.19 -4.07 -0.27
C THR A 110 -19.88 -4.05 0.50
N GLY A 111 -19.41 -5.23 0.94
CA GLY A 111 -18.13 -5.39 1.62
C GLY A 111 -18.25 -5.80 3.09
N ILE A 112 -17.13 -6.25 3.65
CA ILE A 112 -17.05 -6.70 5.04
C ILE A 112 -17.12 -5.48 5.97
N GLY A 113 -16.56 -4.34 5.56
CA GLY A 113 -16.67 -3.08 6.30
C GLY A 113 -18.13 -2.62 6.43
N TYR A 114 -18.88 -2.68 5.33
CA TYR A 114 -20.32 -2.37 5.37
C TYR A 114 -21.10 -3.33 6.26
N PHE A 115 -20.79 -4.64 6.22
CA PHE A 115 -21.44 -5.64 7.07
C PHE A 115 -21.27 -5.32 8.56
N VAL A 116 -20.04 -4.99 9.01
CA VAL A 116 -19.80 -4.55 10.39
C VAL A 116 -20.70 -3.37 10.77
N TRP A 117 -20.76 -2.37 9.89
CA TRP A 117 -21.57 -1.17 10.12
C TRP A 117 -23.07 -1.45 10.17
N ASN A 118 -23.56 -2.34 9.30
CA ASN A 118 -24.96 -2.73 9.27
C ASN A 118 -25.36 -3.51 10.53
N GLU A 119 -24.55 -4.48 10.94
CA GLU A 119 -24.81 -5.27 12.16
C GLU A 119 -24.71 -4.44 13.44
N TRP A 120 -23.85 -3.42 13.44
CA TRP A 120 -23.81 -2.43 14.51
C TRP A 120 -25.13 -1.66 14.63
N ASN A 121 -25.70 -1.21 13.51
CA ASN A 121 -27.01 -0.53 13.49
C ASN A 121 -28.16 -1.48 13.90
N ASN A 122 -28.05 -2.77 13.60
CA ASN A 122 -29.01 -3.79 14.03
C ASN A 122 -28.86 -4.21 15.51
N LEU A 123 -27.91 -3.63 16.25
CA LEU A 123 -27.54 -4.01 17.63
C LEU A 123 -27.16 -5.49 17.79
N ALA A 124 -26.78 -6.15 16.69
CA ALA A 124 -26.40 -7.55 16.65
C ALA A 124 -24.90 -7.70 16.98
N LEU A 125 -24.55 -7.52 18.25
CA LEU A 125 -23.16 -7.54 18.72
C LEU A 125 -22.43 -8.86 18.40
N THR A 126 -23.13 -9.99 18.40
CA THR A 126 -22.56 -11.29 18.03
C THR A 126 -22.04 -11.29 16.59
N SER A 127 -22.80 -10.72 15.65
CA SER A 127 -22.41 -10.61 14.24
C SER A 127 -21.26 -9.62 14.04
N VAL A 128 -21.27 -8.50 14.79
CA VAL A 128 -20.17 -7.52 14.77
C VAL A 128 -18.85 -8.15 15.21
N ILE A 129 -18.85 -8.91 16.30
CA ILE A 129 -17.65 -9.61 16.79
C ILE A 129 -17.16 -10.62 15.75
N PHE A 130 -18.06 -11.39 15.13
CA PHE A 130 -17.70 -12.31 14.06
C PHE A 130 -17.06 -11.60 12.87
N ALA A 131 -17.60 -10.44 12.47
CA ALA A 131 -17.06 -9.66 11.37
C ALA A 131 -15.67 -9.08 11.68
N ILE A 132 -15.44 -8.58 12.91
CA ILE A 132 -14.12 -8.12 13.37
C ILE A 132 -13.10 -9.28 13.32
N LEU A 133 -13.49 -10.47 13.78
CA LEU A 133 -12.65 -11.66 13.69
C LEU A 133 -12.35 -12.03 12.23
N ALA A 134 -13.34 -11.99 11.35
CA ALA A 134 -13.16 -12.27 9.92
C ALA A 134 -12.16 -11.28 9.27
N ILE A 135 -12.28 -9.97 9.56
CA ILE A 135 -11.34 -8.94 9.08
C ILE A 135 -9.91 -9.24 9.59
N GLY A 136 -9.77 -9.60 10.87
CA GLY A 136 -8.48 -9.96 11.46
C GLY A 136 -7.85 -11.18 10.79
N VAL A 137 -8.64 -12.25 10.58
CA VAL A 137 -8.18 -13.48 9.93
C VAL A 137 -7.75 -13.22 8.48
N ILE A 138 -8.56 -12.49 7.71
CA ILE A 138 -8.21 -12.16 6.32
C ILE A 138 -6.98 -11.27 6.27
N GLY A 139 -6.86 -10.29 7.18
CA GLY A 139 -5.67 -9.44 7.28
C GLY A 139 -4.39 -10.24 7.56
N VAL A 140 -4.44 -11.20 8.48
CA VAL A 140 -3.31 -12.10 8.77
C VAL A 140 -3.01 -13.01 7.58
N LEU A 141 -4.02 -13.58 6.93
CA LEU A 141 -3.83 -14.41 5.74
C LEU A 141 -3.15 -13.63 4.61
N LEU A 142 -3.57 -12.38 4.39
CA LEU A 142 -2.95 -11.50 3.40
C LEU A 142 -1.50 -11.20 3.77
N ASP A 143 -1.19 -10.80 5.01
CA ASP A 143 0.20 -10.53 5.41
C ASP A 143 1.09 -11.77 5.27
N VAL A 144 0.59 -12.95 5.66
CA VAL A 144 1.35 -14.20 5.54
C VAL A 144 1.57 -14.58 4.07
N ALA A 145 0.54 -14.46 3.21
CA ALA A 145 0.66 -14.74 1.78
C ALA A 145 1.69 -13.82 1.12
N LEU A 146 1.66 -12.53 1.45
CA LEU A 146 2.59 -11.53 0.95
C LEU A 146 3.99 -11.72 1.50
N GLY A 147 4.13 -12.09 2.77
CA GLY A 147 5.41 -12.44 3.37
C GLY A 147 6.06 -13.63 2.67
N ARG A 148 5.27 -14.65 2.28
CA ARG A 148 5.77 -15.79 1.49
C ARG A 148 6.18 -15.38 0.08
N LEU A 149 5.37 -14.55 -0.60
CA LEU A 149 5.70 -14.05 -1.94
C LEU A 149 6.99 -13.21 -1.91
N SER A 150 7.10 -12.32 -0.92
CA SER A 150 8.28 -11.49 -0.69
C SER A 150 9.52 -12.33 -0.44
N ARG A 151 9.43 -13.38 0.38
CA ARG A 151 10.56 -14.30 0.61
C ARG A 151 10.98 -15.04 -0.66
N ARG A 152 10.03 -15.46 -1.52
CA ARG A 152 10.36 -16.11 -2.80
C ARG A 152 11.09 -15.17 -3.77
N LEU A 153 10.67 -13.91 -3.82
CA LEU A 153 11.32 -12.89 -4.65
C LEU A 153 12.70 -12.49 -4.11
N ALA A 154 12.87 -12.47 -2.78
CA ALA A 154 14.15 -12.22 -2.14
C ALA A 154 15.14 -13.40 -2.21
N TYR A 155 14.67 -14.61 -2.50
CA TYR A 155 15.50 -15.82 -2.63
C TYR A 155 16.08 -16.02 -4.04
N THR A 156 15.91 -15.04 -4.94
CA THR A 156 16.65 -15.03 -6.21
C THR A 156 17.96 -14.26 -6.02
N GLU A 157 18.78 -14.74 -5.09
CA GLU A 157 20.23 -14.49 -4.95
C GLU A 157 20.89 -15.72 -4.32
#